data_AF-A0A9D5Y031-F1
#
_entry.id   AF-A0A9D5Y031-F1
#
_cell.length_a   1.000
_cell.length_b   1.000
_cell.length_c   1.000
_cell.angle_alpha   90.00
_cell.angle_beta   90.00
_cell.angle_gamma   90.00
#
_symmetry.space_group_name_H-M   'P 1'
#
loop_
_entity.id
_entity.type
_entity.pdbx_description
1 polymer ?
#
loop_
_entity_poly.entity_id
_entity_poly.type
_entity_poly.pdbx_seq_one_letter_code
_entity_poly.pdbx_strand_id
1 'polypeptide(L)' 'MQKIATRVFIYSSILFGVLGILVVLTGSGPDKQDSTISEILIRLLFITVFIILPSFALSIAGKYLKDKS' A
#
# COMPACT_ATOMS: atom_id res chain seq x y z
N MET A 1 -8.82 7.32 17.04
CA MET A 1 -7.68 7.48 16.10
C MET A 1 -7.03 6.14 15.74
N GLN A 2 -6.43 5.41 16.69
CA GLN A 2 -5.69 4.17 16.40
C GLN A 2 -6.50 3.10 15.63
N LYS A 3 -7.72 2.76 16.08
CA LYS A 3 -8.55 1.72 15.44
C LYS A 3 -8.88 2.03 13.96
N ILE A 4 -8.95 3.32 13.61
CA ILE A 4 -9.21 3.76 12.23
C ILE A 4 -7.95 3.58 11.40
N ALA A 5 -6.79 4.04 11.91
CA ALA A 5 -5.50 3.87 11.24
C ALA A 5 -5.17 2.39 10.98
N THR A 6 -5.46 1.51 11.95
CA THR A 6 -5.28 0.06 11.76
C THR A 6 -6.20 -0.52 10.69
N ARG A 7 -7.47 -0.07 10.60
CA ARG A 7 -8.38 -0.52 9.53
C ARG A 7 -7.92 -0.04 8.15
N VAL A 8 -7.51 1.22 8.03
CA VAL A 8 -6.98 1.79 6.78
C VAL A 8 -5.73 1.02 6.35
N PHE A 9 -4.80 0.75 7.29
CA PHE A 9 -3.62 -0.07 7.03
C PHE A 9 -3.99 -1.44 6.46
N ILE A 10 -4.92 -2.17 7.08
CA ILE A 10 -5.34 -3.51 6.61
C ILE A 10 -5.92 -3.45 5.19
N TYR A 11 -6.85 -2.53 4.92
CA TYR A 11 -7.46 -2.42 3.59
C TYR A 11 -6.42 -2.02 2.53
N SER A 12 -5.52 -1.08 2.85
CA SER A 12 -4.45 -0.68 1.93
C SER A 12 -3.43 -1.80 1.69
N SER A 13 -3.11 -2.61 2.70
CA SER A 13 -2.22 -3.78 2.54
C SER A 13 -2.84 -4.87 1.65
N ILE A 14 -4.14 -5.14 1.80
CA ILE A 14 -4.84 -6.07 0.91
C ILE A 14 -4.82 -5.53 -0.52
N LEU A 15 -5.13 -4.24 -0.71
CA LEU A 15 -5.12 -3.60 -2.03
C LEU A 15 -3.74 -3.61 -2.67
N PHE A 16 -2.68 -3.32 -1.89
CA PHE A 16 -1.29 -3.41 -2.34
C PHE A 16 -0.95 -4.83 -2.80
N GLY A 17 -1.38 -5.87 -2.08
CA GLY A 17 -1.20 -7.26 -2.49
C GLY A 17 -1.88 -7.58 -3.82
N VAL A 18 -3.14 -7.15 -3.99
CA VAL A 18 -3.88 -7.33 -5.25
C VAL A 18 -3.20 -6.59 -6.41
N LEU A 19 -2.82 -5.33 -6.21
CA LEU A 19 -2.10 -4.53 -7.21
C LEU A 19 -0.73 -5.15 -7.55
N GLY A 20 -0.02 -5.68 -6.56
CA GLY A 20 1.26 -6.37 -6.77
C GLY A 20 1.12 -7.59 -7.66
N ILE A 21 0.10 -8.41 -7.41
CA ILE A 21 -0.21 -9.56 -8.27
C ILE A 21 -0.55 -9.10 -9.69
N LEU A 22 -1.35 -8.04 -9.84
CA LEU A 22 -1.68 -7.49 -11.15
C LEU A 22 -0.44 -6.99 -11.89
N VAL A 23 0.48 -6.30 -11.22
CA VAL A 23 1.77 -5.87 -11.82
C VAL A 23 2.58 -7.07 -12.29
N VAL A 24 2.67 -8.14 -11.49
CA VAL A 24 3.40 -9.35 -11.88
C VAL A 24 2.76 -10.04 -13.08
N LEU A 25 1.42 -10.07 -13.16
CA LEU A 25 0.70 -10.69 -14.27
C LEU A 25 0.71 -9.85 -15.56
N THR A 26 0.76 -8.53 -15.44
CA THR A 26 0.72 -7.59 -16.58
C THR A 26 2.10 -7.06 -16.98
N GLY A 27 3.14 -7.37 -16.21
CA GLY A 27 4.50 -6.94 -16.48
C GLY A 27 5.00 -7.49 -17.80
N SER A 28 5.44 -6.59 -18.68
CA SER A 28 6.17 -6.96 -19.88
C SER A 28 7.53 -7.54 -19.45
N GLY A 29 7.93 -8.68 -20.02
CA GLY A 29 9.28 -9.22 -19.82
C GLY A 29 10.37 -8.23 -20.25
N PRO A 30 11.65 -8.48 -19.91
CA PRO A 30 12.77 -7.53 -20.07
C PRO A 30 12.98 -7.01 -21.49
N ASP A 31 12.47 -7.72 -22.51
CA ASP A 31 12.61 -7.40 -23.92
C ASP A 31 11.47 -6.54 -24.50
N LYS A 32 10.44 -6.18 -23.71
CA LYS A 32 9.32 -5.37 -24.17
C LYS A 32 9.12 -4.15 -23.28
N GLN A 33 8.92 -3.00 -23.91
CA GLN A 33 8.55 -1.77 -23.21
C GLN A 33 7.27 -2.03 -22.39
N ASP A 34 7.27 -1.54 -21.15
CA ASP A 34 6.10 -1.63 -20.28
C ASP A 34 4.89 -1.01 -20.97
N SER A 35 3.77 -1.74 -20.93
CA SER A 35 2.52 -1.22 -21.46
C SER A 35 2.06 -0.06 -20.56
N THR A 36 1.32 0.91 -21.10
CA THR A 36 0.77 2.02 -20.30
C THR A 36 -0.03 1.53 -19.08
N ILE A 37 -0.62 0.34 -19.18
CA ILE A 37 -1.33 -0.34 -18.09
C ILE A 37 -0.37 -0.78 -16.97
N SER A 38 0.78 -1.38 -17.29
CA SER A 38 1.76 -1.81 -16.28
C SER A 38 2.39 -0.60 -15.59
N GLU A 39 2.69 0.48 -16.32
CA GLU A 39 3.19 1.72 -15.72
C GLU A 39 2.18 2.34 -14.72
N ILE A 40 0.90 2.39 -15.09
CA ILE A 40 -0.17 2.87 -14.20
C ILE A 40 -0.28 1.99 -12.96
N LEU A 41 -0.24 0.67 -13.11
CA LEU A 41 -0.31 -0.28 -11.99
C LEU A 41 0.88 -0.14 -11.03
N ILE A 42 2.09 0.02 -11.57
CA ILE A 42 3.30 0.26 -10.77
C ILE A 42 3.19 1.59 -9.99
N ARG A 43 2.70 2.66 -10.63
CA ARG A 43 2.45 3.94 -9.94
C ARG A 43 1.39 3.79 -8.84
N LEU A 44 0.28 3.10 -9.13
CA LEU A 44 -0.77 2.84 -8.14
C LEU A 44 -0.23 2.03 -6.94
N LEU A 45 0.60 1.03 -7.21
CA LEU A 45 1.28 0.24 -6.20
C LEU A 45 2.12 1.13 -5.28
N PHE A 46 2.93 2.04 -5.85
CA PHE A 46 3.72 2.99 -5.06
C PHE A 46 2.85 3.95 -4.23
N ILE A 47 1.76 4.47 -4.79
CA ILE A 47 0.83 5.32 -4.06
C ILE A 47 0.27 4.59 -2.83
N THR A 48 -0.08 3.30 -2.97
CA THR A 48 -0.56 2.53 -1.82
C THR A 48 0.49 2.37 -0.72
N VAL A 49 1.79 2.30 -1.04
CA VAL A 49 2.87 2.30 -0.03
C VAL A 49 2.88 3.59 0.79
N PHE A 50 2.67 4.74 0.15
CA PHE A 50 2.55 6.03 0.83
C PHE A 50 1.32 6.15 1.72
N ILE A 51 0.32 5.28 1.58
CA ILE A 51 -0.85 5.24 2.49
C ILE A 51 -0.60 4.25 3.63
N ILE A 52 0.01 3.10 3.32
CA ILE A 52 0.32 2.04 4.30
C ILE A 52 1.28 2.56 5.37
N LEU A 53 2.38 3.22 4.98
CA LEU A 53 3.42 3.65 5.92
C LEU A 53 2.91 4.68 6.95
N PRO A 54 2.22 5.79 6.57
CA PRO A 54 1.65 6.72 7.53
C PRO A 54 0.53 6.10 8.37
N SER A 55 -0.30 5.23 7.79
CA SER A 55 -1.35 4.52 8.53
C SER A 55 -0.75 3.61 9.62
N PHE A 56 0.36 2.94 9.30
CA PHE A 56 1.10 2.12 10.26
C PHE A 56 1.71 2.99 11.36
N ALA A 57 2.42 4.07 11.00
CA ALA A 57 3.02 4.99 11.95
C ALA A 57 1.97 5.60 12.90
N LEU A 58 0.82 6.02 12.37
CA LEU A 58 -0.29 6.57 13.15
C LEU A 58 -0.93 5.52 14.07
N SER A 59 -1.00 4.26 13.64
CA SER A 59 -1.47 3.15 14.47
C SER A 59 -0.52 2.87 15.64
N ILE A 60 0.80 2.98 15.45
CA ILE A 60 1.79 2.83 16.54
C ILE A 60 1.75 4.03 17.48
N ALA A 61 1.79 5.26 16.94
CA ALA A 61 1.68 6.48 17.74
C ALA A 61 0.40 6.50 18.59
N GLY A 62 -0.73 6.07 18.01
CA GLY A 62 -1.99 5.93 18.72
C GLY A 62 -1.95 4.91 19.88
N LYS A 63 -1.18 3.82 19.76
CA LYS A 63 -0.95 2.89 20.89
C LYS A 63 -0.13 3.56 21.99
N TYR A 64 0.99 4.15 21.63
CA TYR A 64 1.91 4.77 22.58
C TYR A 64 1.27 5.92 23.38
N LEU A 65 0.43 6.73 22.74
CA LEU A 65 -0.28 7.82 23.41
C LEU A 65 -1.41 7.35 24.32
N LYS A 66 -2.04 6.20 24.01
CA LYS A 66 -3.11 5.63 24.83
C LYS A 66 -2.57 4.97 26.11
N ASP A 67 -1.35 4.43 26.06
CA ASP A 67 -0.69 3.78 27.20
C ASP A 67 -0.15 4.78 28.24
N LYS A 68 0.01 6.05 27.84
CA LYS A 68 0.52 7.14 28.69
C LYS A 68 -0.57 7.99 29.37
N SER A 69 -1.85 7.65 29.22
CA SER A 69 -2.98 8.40 29.79
C SER A 69 -3.79 7.58 30.79
#